data_AF-A0A399X4C2-F1
#
_entry.id   AF-A0A399X4C2-F1
#
_cell.length_a   1.000
_cell.length_b   1.000
_cell.length_c   1.000
_cell.angle_alpha   90.00
_cell.angle_beta   90.00
_cell.angle_gamma   90.00
#
_symmetry.space_group_name_H-M   'P 1'
#
loop_
_entity.id
_entity.type
_entity.pdbx_description
1 polymer ?
#
loop_
_entity_poly.entity_id
_entity_poly.type
_entity_poly.pdbx_seq_one_letter_code
_entity_poly.pdbx_strand_id
1 'polypeptide(L)'
;MKIRYVTSLLSISIVYCILISTLHADAPKPNAMTNRCPTCNKTYPEGTKFCGDDGAKLSEIAAKMICPECKKEGIAGEKFCKEHGKKLIPFTETPPAKDVDTLNQKKELAKKYYKEGSDFCDAESYDSAIASYKKAEEAFPDFPALHYNMGWLYSKLGNVEQAIHHLQKYIVLAPDASDITEVQSYIVVLKNAAEKRKQAVDTFKNRDDTMKKALMEQKGKYGSVLVPAGEFVMGTNEAREDTYPEHRVYLDAFEIDRYEVTNAQYWEFLEYMKKTNDHSKCFKGEPSGKNHTPRFWENEYYNNPDFPVARIDWYDAYAYAAWAGKRLPTEAEWEKAARGLDGRKFPWGNEWDPARCNLSGDPKPVGSNEGGKSVYGCYDMAGSVHEWCADWYLDTYYTEAPSKNPKGPEDGLRRVIRGGSRFSQPFQVRTNTRKSEQPDLFNVALGFRCAKDVKAK
;
A
#
# COMPACT_ATOMS: atom_id res chain seq x y z
N MET A 1 -12.08 -43.91 41.80
CA MET A 1 -10.76 -44.31 42.35
C MET A 1 -9.83 -43.10 42.21
N LYS A 2 -9.43 -42.47 43.35
CA LYS A 2 -8.34 -41.47 43.64
C LYS A 2 -7.92 -40.48 42.51
N ILE A 3 -7.77 -39.16 42.68
CA ILE A 3 -6.87 -38.38 43.59
C ILE A 3 -7.37 -36.89 43.55
N ARG A 4 -7.97 -36.36 44.62
CA ARG A 4 -7.48 -35.32 45.59
C ARG A 4 -7.08 -33.92 45.06
N TYR A 5 -8.00 -32.99 45.33
CA TYR A 5 -7.86 -31.54 45.50
C TYR A 5 -6.96 -31.17 46.69
N VAL A 6 -6.22 -30.05 46.59
CA VAL A 6 -5.78 -29.25 47.75
C VAL A 6 -5.95 -27.78 47.42
N THR A 7 -6.84 -27.11 48.15
CA THR A 7 -6.99 -25.66 48.26
C THR A 7 -6.98 -25.29 49.74
N SER A 8 -6.60 -24.04 50.02
CA SER A 8 -6.80 -23.28 51.27
C SER A 8 -5.72 -23.42 52.35
N LEU A 9 -5.01 -22.33 52.63
CA LEU A 9 -5.24 -21.53 53.85
C LEU A 9 -4.38 -20.24 53.88
N LEU A 10 -4.96 -19.21 54.50
CA LEU A 10 -4.36 -18.01 55.14
C LEU A 10 -3.96 -16.84 54.23
N SER A 11 -4.41 -15.59 54.44
CA SER A 11 -5.39 -14.99 55.37
C SER A 11 -5.63 -13.53 54.95
N ILE A 12 -6.84 -13.06 55.21
CA ILE A 12 -7.44 -11.76 54.84
C ILE A 12 -7.16 -10.69 55.92
N SER A 13 -6.90 -9.46 55.43
CA SER A 13 -7.20 -8.09 55.92
C SER A 13 -7.34 -7.75 57.42
N ILE A 14 -6.92 -6.54 57.81
CA ILE A 14 -7.81 -5.43 58.27
C ILE A 14 -7.02 -4.20 58.77
N VAL A 15 -7.58 -3.04 58.38
CA VAL A 15 -7.32 -1.63 58.70
C VAL A 15 -7.55 -1.29 60.18
N TYR A 16 -6.76 -0.39 60.78
CA TYR A 16 -7.27 0.54 61.82
C TYR A 16 -6.43 1.84 61.87
N CYS A 17 -7.13 2.97 61.78
CA CYS A 17 -6.64 4.33 62.07
C CYS A 17 -6.91 4.70 63.54
N ILE A 18 -6.18 5.73 64.00
CA ILE A 18 -6.53 6.77 65.02
C ILE A 18 -5.59 6.85 66.24
N LEU A 19 -4.80 7.95 66.21
CA LEU A 19 -4.34 8.88 67.26
C LEU A 19 -3.73 8.38 68.58
N ILE A 20 -2.42 8.62 68.75
CA ILE A 20 -1.84 9.17 69.98
C ILE A 20 -0.84 10.28 69.61
N SER A 21 -1.16 11.51 70.05
CA SER A 21 -0.27 12.65 70.20
C SER A 21 0.61 12.43 71.44
N THR A 22 1.91 12.71 71.43
CA THR A 22 2.43 14.06 71.69
C THR A 22 3.97 14.08 71.65
N LEU A 23 4.49 15.24 71.24
CA LEU A 23 5.74 15.88 71.67
C LEU A 23 7.07 15.24 71.23
N HIS A 24 7.52 15.64 70.04
CA HIS A 24 8.89 16.10 69.87
C HIS A 24 8.84 17.55 69.39
N ALA A 25 9.22 18.48 70.26
CA ALA A 25 9.68 19.79 69.84
C ALA A 25 11.12 19.60 69.37
N ASP A 26 11.40 19.90 68.10
CA ASP A 26 12.57 20.69 67.72
C ASP A 26 12.63 20.96 66.20
N ALA A 27 12.57 22.27 65.91
CA ALA A 27 13.33 23.05 64.94
C ALA A 27 12.41 24.07 64.23
N PRO A 28 12.72 25.38 64.23
CA PRO A 28 12.02 26.32 63.38
C PRO A 28 12.29 25.92 61.93
N LYS A 29 11.24 25.59 61.16
CA LYS A 29 11.36 25.38 59.71
C LYS A 29 12.07 26.60 59.10
N PRO A 30 13.23 26.44 58.45
CA PRO A 30 13.92 27.56 57.82
C PRO A 30 13.18 27.92 56.53
N ASN A 31 12.75 29.18 56.43
CA ASN A 31 12.13 29.85 55.29
C ASN A 31 10.84 29.20 54.73
N ALA A 32 9.73 29.95 54.76
CA ALA A 32 8.56 29.60 53.95
C ALA A 32 8.97 29.59 52.47
N MET A 33 9.09 28.40 51.88
CA MET A 33 9.34 28.24 50.44
C MET A 33 8.03 28.44 49.69
N THR A 34 8.06 29.22 48.63
CA THR A 34 6.91 29.40 47.73
C THR A 34 7.26 28.88 46.35
N ASN A 35 6.27 28.27 45.70
CA ASN A 35 6.44 27.72 44.36
C ASN A 35 6.15 28.84 43.35
N ARG A 36 7.14 29.21 42.53
CA ARG A 36 7.04 30.31 41.56
C ARG A 36 7.02 29.79 40.15
N CYS A 37 6.15 30.33 39.31
CA CYS A 37 6.16 30.02 37.89
C CYS A 37 7.36 30.69 37.21
N PRO A 38 8.23 29.97 36.49
CA PRO A 38 9.36 30.57 35.79
C PRO A 38 8.94 31.48 34.63
N THR A 39 7.69 31.35 34.16
CA THR A 39 7.17 32.04 32.98
C THR A 39 6.36 33.29 33.36
N CYS A 40 5.37 33.16 34.25
CA CYS A 40 4.52 34.29 34.67
C CYS A 40 4.92 34.90 36.03
N ASN A 41 5.93 34.35 36.70
CA ASN A 41 6.48 34.84 37.97
C ASN A 41 5.53 34.83 39.19
N LYS A 42 4.31 34.30 39.03
CA LYS A 42 3.28 34.19 40.08
C LYS A 42 3.70 33.15 41.13
N THR A 43 3.48 33.47 42.40
CA THR A 43 3.78 32.58 43.54
C THR A 43 2.54 31.83 44.00
N TYR A 44 2.71 30.55 44.30
CA TYR A 44 1.65 29.61 44.64
C TYR A 44 1.83 29.05 46.06
N PRO A 45 0.74 28.63 46.73
CA PRO A 45 0.81 27.98 48.04
C PRO A 45 1.65 26.70 48.01
N GLU A 46 2.25 26.39 49.16
CA GLU A 46 3.03 25.17 49.41
C GLU A 46 2.25 23.92 48.96
N GLY A 47 2.86 23.08 48.11
CA GLY A 47 2.25 21.87 47.54
C GLY A 47 1.73 22.00 46.10
N THR A 48 1.60 23.20 45.55
CA THR A 48 1.21 23.42 44.15
C THR A 48 2.40 23.15 43.22
N LYS A 49 2.27 22.28 42.21
CA LYS A 49 3.41 21.87 41.36
C LYS A 49 3.50 22.57 39.99
N PHE A 50 2.39 23.13 39.51
CA PHE A 50 2.27 23.72 38.16
C PHE A 50 1.45 25.01 38.17
N CYS A 51 1.76 25.92 37.25
CA CYS A 51 1.08 27.21 37.12
C CYS A 51 -0.33 27.05 36.54
N GLY A 52 -1.34 27.57 37.22
CA GLY A 52 -2.73 27.55 36.73
C GLY A 52 -3.01 28.45 35.52
N ASP A 53 -2.08 29.36 35.16
CA ASP A 53 -2.26 30.32 34.07
C ASP A 53 -1.54 29.88 32.77
N ASP A 54 -0.42 29.16 32.87
CA ASP A 54 0.42 28.76 31.74
C ASP A 54 0.95 27.31 31.78
N GLY A 55 0.62 26.54 32.83
CA GLY A 55 0.99 25.13 32.95
C GLY A 55 2.47 24.86 33.28
N ALA A 56 3.33 25.87 33.40
CA ALA A 56 4.75 25.66 33.64
C ALA A 56 5.01 25.05 35.04
N LYS A 57 6.01 24.16 35.12
CA LYS A 57 6.43 23.54 36.39
C LYS A 57 7.04 24.60 37.30
N LEU A 58 6.50 24.71 38.52
CA LEU A 58 6.89 25.75 39.46
C LEU A 58 8.27 25.43 40.08
N SER A 59 9.11 26.46 40.24
CA SER A 59 10.41 26.40 40.91
C SER A 59 10.28 26.88 42.36
N GLU A 60 10.85 26.15 43.31
CA GLU A 60 10.93 26.56 44.72
C GLU A 60 11.87 27.76 44.88
N ILE A 61 11.40 28.84 45.50
CA ILE A 61 12.22 30.00 45.84
C ILE A 61 12.05 30.42 47.31
N ALA A 62 13.11 30.96 47.90
CA ALA A 62 13.08 31.53 49.26
C ALA A 62 12.38 32.90 49.23
N ALA A 63 11.28 33.05 49.98
CA ALA A 63 10.50 34.29 49.99
C ALA A 63 11.19 35.40 50.81
N LYS A 64 11.55 36.52 50.15
CA LYS A 64 11.92 37.78 50.83
C LYS A 64 10.68 38.42 51.44
N MET A 65 10.71 38.75 52.73
CA MET A 65 9.60 39.38 53.45
C MET A 65 9.91 40.85 53.73
N ILE A 66 8.99 41.76 53.42
CA ILE A 66 9.15 43.22 53.60
C ILE A 66 8.04 43.84 54.43
N CYS A 67 8.32 44.97 55.09
CA CYS A 67 7.30 45.77 55.76
C CYS A 67 6.41 46.47 54.71
N PRO A 68 5.07 46.38 54.80
CA PRO A 68 4.18 47.06 53.87
C PRO A 68 4.31 48.59 53.93
N GLU A 69 4.74 49.16 55.07
CA GLU A 69 4.84 50.60 55.27
C GLU A 69 6.23 51.14 54.92
N CYS A 70 7.30 50.69 55.56
CA CYS A 70 8.65 51.23 55.29
C CYS A 70 9.43 50.53 54.18
N LYS A 71 8.88 49.47 53.58
CA LYS A 71 9.50 48.66 52.51
C LYS A 71 10.84 48.02 52.86
N LYS A 72 11.31 48.12 54.11
CA LYS A 72 12.50 47.43 54.60
C LYS A 72 12.26 45.93 54.69
N GLU A 73 13.29 45.16 54.36
CA GLU A 73 13.32 43.70 54.51
C GLU A 73 13.27 43.33 56.00
N GLY A 74 12.44 42.35 56.33
CA GLY A 74 12.37 41.78 57.66
C GLY A 74 13.51 40.81 57.90
N ILE A 75 13.98 40.73 59.14
CA ILE A 75 14.99 39.76 59.53
C ILE A 75 14.36 38.35 59.49
N ALA A 76 15.10 37.35 59.03
CA ALA A 76 14.63 35.98 58.89
C ALA A 76 13.99 35.46 60.21
N GLY A 77 12.74 34.99 60.12
CA GLY A 77 11.96 34.49 61.27
C GLY A 77 11.04 35.51 61.94
N GLU A 78 11.16 36.81 61.63
CA GLU A 78 10.26 37.83 62.18
C GLU A 78 8.91 37.83 61.47
N LYS A 79 7.82 37.99 62.23
CA LYS A 79 6.45 38.08 61.69
C LYS A 79 5.95 39.52 61.53
N PHE A 80 6.57 40.47 62.23
CA PHE A 80 6.15 41.86 62.30
C PHE A 80 7.36 42.79 62.20
N CYS A 81 7.20 43.93 61.52
CA CYS A 81 8.21 44.96 61.41
C CYS A 81 8.49 45.59 62.78
N LYS A 82 9.77 45.67 63.19
CA LYS A 82 10.18 46.29 64.46
C LYS A 82 9.86 47.78 64.55
N GLU A 83 9.83 48.48 63.42
CA GLU A 83 9.58 49.94 63.40
C GLU A 83 8.08 50.27 63.42
N HIS A 84 7.25 49.49 62.74
CA HIS A 84 5.83 49.84 62.51
C HIS A 84 4.83 48.85 63.15
N GLY A 85 5.31 47.74 63.71
CA GLY A 85 4.48 46.67 64.26
C GLY A 85 3.59 45.94 63.24
N LYS A 86 3.67 46.29 61.95
CA LYS A 86 2.87 45.69 60.87
C LYS A 86 3.42 44.33 60.46
N LYS A 87 2.52 43.40 60.12
CA LYS A 87 2.88 42.07 59.66
C LYS A 87 3.69 42.17 58.36
N LEU A 88 4.82 41.48 58.29
CA LEU A 88 5.65 41.45 57.09
C LEU A 88 4.92 40.69 55.96
N ILE A 89 5.05 41.16 54.73
CA ILE A 89 4.43 40.58 53.53
C ILE A 89 5.50 40.16 52.52
N PRO A 90 5.25 39.13 51.68
CA PRO A 90 6.21 38.73 50.65
C PRO A 90 6.49 39.86 49.65
N PHE A 91 7.75 40.05 49.28
CA PHE A 91 8.16 40.97 48.23
C PHE A 91 7.78 40.41 46.86
N THR A 92 6.96 41.13 46.10
CA THR A 92 6.61 40.79 44.73
C THR A 92 7.30 41.77 43.78
N GLU A 93 8.34 41.33 43.06
CA GLU A 93 8.79 42.02 41.86
C GLU A 93 7.79 41.71 40.73
N THR A 94 7.03 42.70 40.29
CA THR A 94 6.34 42.64 38.99
C THR A 94 7.40 42.61 37.89
N PRO A 95 7.31 41.69 36.90
CA PRO A 95 8.19 41.72 35.74
C PRO A 95 8.05 43.07 35.01
N PRO A 96 9.09 43.55 34.32
CA PRO A 96 8.98 44.76 33.51
C PRO A 96 7.87 44.60 32.46
N ALA A 97 6.94 45.55 32.40
CA ALA A 97 5.71 45.50 31.62
C ALA A 97 5.89 45.24 30.10
N LYS A 98 7.10 45.41 29.54
CA LYS A 98 7.38 45.23 28.11
C LYS A 98 7.30 43.78 27.62
N ASP A 99 7.72 42.81 28.43
CA ASP A 99 7.77 41.40 28.00
C ASP A 99 6.39 40.73 28.03
N VAL A 100 5.52 41.15 28.95
CA VAL A 100 4.13 40.68 29.05
C VAL A 100 3.26 41.26 27.93
N ASP A 101 3.48 42.53 27.57
CA ASP A 101 2.76 43.18 26.47
C ASP A 101 3.08 42.53 25.12
N THR A 102 4.35 42.24 24.86
CA THR A 102 4.80 41.59 23.62
C THR A 102 4.25 40.16 23.48
N LEU A 103 4.18 39.39 24.57
CA LEU A 103 3.60 38.04 24.56
C LEU A 103 2.07 38.07 24.35
N ASN A 104 1.38 39.02 24.98
CA ASN A 104 -0.07 39.19 24.79
C ASN A 104 -0.40 39.60 23.35
N GLN A 105 0.41 40.48 22.74
CA GLN A 105 0.26 40.86 21.34
C GLN A 105 0.39 39.66 20.39
N LYS A 106 1.37 38.78 20.63
CA LYS A 106 1.54 37.54 19.86
C LYS A 106 0.34 36.59 20.01
N LYS A 107 -0.18 36.43 21.23
CA LYS A 107 -1.38 35.60 21.49
C LYS A 107 -2.62 36.14 20.78
N GLU A 108 -2.87 37.45 20.84
CA GLU A 108 -4.01 38.07 20.15
C GLU A 108 -3.88 37.97 18.63
N LEU A 109 -2.67 38.14 18.10
CA LEU A 109 -2.39 37.93 16.68
C LEU A 109 -2.68 36.48 16.24
N ALA A 110 -2.23 35.50 17.03
CA ALA A 110 -2.50 34.09 16.76
C ALA A 110 -4.01 33.75 16.82
N LYS A 111 -4.75 34.30 17.79
CA LYS A 111 -6.22 34.13 17.87
C LYS A 111 -6.93 34.70 16.65
N LYS A 112 -6.48 35.84 16.13
CA LYS A 112 -7.03 36.43 14.91
C LYS A 112 -6.87 35.49 13.72
N TYR A 113 -5.65 35.00 13.49
CA TYR A 113 -5.37 34.08 12.38
C TYR A 113 -6.04 32.71 12.56
N TYR A 114 -6.15 32.21 13.79
CA TYR A 114 -6.90 31.00 14.09
C TYR A 114 -8.38 31.15 13.75
N LYS A 115 -9.00 32.28 14.13
CA LYS A 115 -10.39 32.55 13.77
C LYS A 115 -10.57 32.61 12.25
N GLU A 116 -9.69 33.34 11.56
CA GLU A 116 -9.70 33.41 10.10
C GLU A 116 -9.55 32.01 9.45
N GLY A 117 -8.68 31.16 9.99
CA GLY A 117 -8.53 29.77 9.57
C GLY A 117 -9.78 28.93 9.79
N SER A 118 -10.45 29.09 10.95
CA SER A 118 -11.72 28.43 11.24
C SER A 118 -12.84 28.88 10.30
N ASP A 119 -12.95 30.20 10.05
CA ASP A 119 -13.93 30.75 9.12
C ASP A 119 -13.72 30.20 7.68
N PHE A 120 -12.47 30.01 7.27
CA PHE A 120 -12.15 29.34 6.00
C PHE A 120 -12.47 27.85 6.01
N CYS A 121 -12.28 27.14 7.13
CA CYS A 121 -12.71 25.75 7.26
C CYS A 121 -14.23 25.60 7.11
N ASP A 122 -15.00 26.50 7.73
CA ASP A 122 -16.47 26.52 7.65
C ASP A 122 -16.96 26.83 6.23
N ALA A 123 -16.19 27.63 5.48
CA ALA A 123 -16.39 27.91 4.06
C ALA A 123 -15.78 26.84 3.12
N GLU A 124 -15.31 25.71 3.66
CA GLU A 124 -14.64 24.61 2.93
C GLU A 124 -13.42 25.04 2.09
N SER A 125 -12.84 26.19 2.39
CA SER A 125 -11.67 26.76 1.71
C SER A 125 -10.38 26.30 2.39
N TYR A 126 -10.07 25.00 2.27
CA TYR A 126 -9.04 24.34 3.09
C TYR A 126 -7.61 24.87 2.88
N ASP A 127 -7.23 25.27 1.67
CA ASP A 127 -5.90 25.85 1.41
C ASP A 127 -5.72 27.19 2.13
N SER A 128 -6.74 28.05 2.09
CA SER A 128 -6.78 29.32 2.82
C SER A 128 -6.79 29.09 4.33
N ALA A 129 -7.54 28.08 4.81
CA ALA A 129 -7.54 27.69 6.21
C ALA A 129 -6.15 27.28 6.70
N ILE A 130 -5.44 26.43 5.95
CA ILE A 130 -4.05 26.05 6.25
C ILE A 130 -3.14 27.26 6.29
N ALA A 131 -3.25 28.17 5.30
CA ALA A 131 -2.42 29.37 5.25
C ALA A 131 -2.63 30.27 6.48
N SER A 132 -3.87 30.46 6.92
CA SER A 132 -4.20 31.24 8.12
C SER A 132 -3.75 30.52 9.40
N TYR A 133 -3.97 29.21 9.51
CA TYR A 133 -3.47 28.43 10.64
C TYR A 133 -1.94 28.43 10.76
N LYS A 134 -1.20 28.40 9.66
CA LYS A 134 0.27 28.55 9.67
C LYS A 134 0.70 29.91 10.21
N LYS A 135 0.04 31.01 9.82
CA LYS A 135 0.30 32.34 10.41
C LYS A 135 0.00 32.37 11.91
N ALA A 136 -1.04 31.67 12.36
CA ALA A 136 -1.35 31.52 13.78
C ALA A 136 -0.24 30.77 14.53
N GLU A 137 0.27 29.69 13.93
CA GLU A 137 1.38 28.89 14.48
C GLU A 137 2.68 29.70 14.56
N GLU A 138 3.00 30.47 13.51
CA GLU A 138 4.16 31.38 13.48
C GLU A 138 4.07 32.45 14.58
N ALA A 139 2.87 33.00 14.81
CA ALA A 139 2.65 34.01 15.84
C ALA A 139 2.73 33.44 17.26
N PHE A 140 2.13 32.27 17.50
CA PHE A 140 2.13 31.61 18.80
C PHE A 140 2.07 30.07 18.64
N PRO A 141 3.22 29.38 18.66
CA PRO A 141 3.28 27.94 18.42
C PRO A 141 2.64 27.08 19.52
N ASP A 142 2.53 27.59 20.74
CA ASP A 142 2.01 26.85 21.89
C ASP A 142 0.50 27.08 22.06
N PHE A 143 -0.25 26.94 20.96
CA PHE A 143 -1.70 27.15 20.92
C PHE A 143 -2.45 25.81 20.76
N PRO A 144 -2.97 25.20 21.86
CA PRO A 144 -3.60 23.87 21.78
C PRO A 144 -4.74 23.76 20.76
N ALA A 145 -5.69 24.69 20.76
CA ALA A 145 -6.86 24.64 19.87
C ALA A 145 -6.48 24.71 18.37
N LEU A 146 -5.43 25.46 18.05
CA LEU A 146 -4.86 25.51 16.71
C LEU A 146 -4.32 24.13 16.30
N HIS A 147 -3.53 23.50 17.16
CA HIS A 147 -2.97 22.18 16.91
C HIS A 147 -4.02 21.07 16.79
N TYR A 148 -5.09 21.15 17.59
CA TYR A 148 -6.25 20.29 17.43
C TYR A 148 -6.86 20.45 16.03
N ASN A 149 -7.24 21.67 15.64
CA ASN A 149 -7.89 21.92 14.35
C ASN A 149 -7.00 21.60 13.14
N MET A 150 -5.71 21.95 13.18
CA MET A 150 -4.75 21.61 12.11
C MET A 150 -4.61 20.09 11.97
N GLY A 151 -4.55 19.36 13.09
CA GLY A 151 -4.47 17.91 13.10
C GLY A 151 -5.64 17.24 12.36
N TRP A 152 -6.87 17.65 12.69
CA TRP A 152 -8.09 17.15 12.02
C TRP A 152 -8.19 17.58 10.56
N LEU A 153 -7.84 18.83 10.25
CA LEU A 153 -7.85 19.35 8.88
C LEU A 153 -6.88 18.59 7.99
N TYR A 154 -5.62 18.41 8.41
CA TYR A 154 -4.64 17.64 7.64
C TYR A 154 -5.06 16.19 7.47
N SER A 155 -5.71 15.61 8.49
CA SER A 155 -6.26 14.26 8.37
C SER A 155 -7.35 14.17 7.30
N LYS A 156 -8.28 15.14 7.29
CA LYS A 156 -9.35 15.26 6.27
C LYS A 156 -8.77 15.35 4.85
N LEU A 157 -7.64 16.03 4.70
CA LEU A 157 -6.95 16.19 3.41
C LEU A 157 -6.01 15.02 3.06
N GLY A 158 -5.94 13.97 3.91
CA GLY A 158 -5.08 12.82 3.70
C GLY A 158 -3.58 13.07 3.97
N ASN A 159 -3.20 14.25 4.47
CA ASN A 159 -1.83 14.57 4.87
C ASN A 159 -1.54 14.01 6.28
N VAL A 160 -1.35 12.70 6.34
CA VAL A 160 -1.26 11.96 7.59
C VAL A 160 -0.05 12.34 8.45
N GLU A 161 1.07 12.70 7.84
CA GLU A 161 2.27 13.12 8.58
C GLU A 161 2.02 14.41 9.37
N GLN A 162 1.46 15.42 8.71
CA GLN A 162 1.12 16.69 9.35
C GLN A 162 -0.01 16.51 10.38
N ALA A 163 -1.01 15.66 10.09
CA ALA A 163 -2.06 15.34 11.04
C ALA A 163 -1.50 14.77 12.35
N ILE A 164 -0.63 13.76 12.27
CA ILE A 164 0.02 13.16 13.44
C ILE A 164 0.85 14.22 14.18
N HIS A 165 1.63 15.04 13.46
CA HIS A 165 2.46 16.08 14.07
C HIS A 165 1.64 17.05 14.94
N HIS A 166 0.56 17.62 14.39
CA HIS A 166 -0.24 18.61 15.10
C HIS A 166 -1.05 17.98 16.25
N LEU A 167 -1.59 16.77 16.08
CA LEU A 167 -2.30 16.07 17.16
C LEU A 167 -1.37 15.65 18.31
N GLN A 168 -0.13 15.26 18.01
CA GLN A 168 0.88 14.99 19.05
C GLN A 168 1.22 16.27 19.82
N LYS A 169 1.34 17.41 19.12
CA LYS A 169 1.58 18.71 19.76
C LYS A 169 0.40 19.14 20.63
N TYR A 170 -0.85 18.88 20.21
CA TYR A 170 -2.04 19.10 21.03
C TYR A 170 -1.98 18.33 22.37
N ILE A 171 -1.67 17.03 22.34
CA ILE A 171 -1.57 16.19 23.56
C ILE A 171 -0.51 16.75 24.51
N VAL A 172 0.62 17.24 23.99
CA VAL A 172 1.69 17.85 24.81
C VAL A 172 1.23 19.15 25.45
N LEU A 173 0.51 20.00 24.70
CA LEU A 173 0.08 21.32 25.14
C LEU A 173 -1.15 21.29 26.06
N ALA A 174 -2.01 20.28 25.94
CA ALA A 174 -3.23 20.14 26.73
C ALA A 174 -3.40 18.69 27.24
N PRO A 175 -2.60 18.24 28.24
CA PRO A 175 -2.58 16.85 28.73
C PRO A 175 -3.77 16.47 29.64
N ASP A 176 -4.61 17.43 30.03
CA ASP A 176 -5.80 17.20 30.87
C ASP A 176 -7.13 17.39 30.10
N ALA A 177 -7.08 17.62 28.78
CA ALA A 177 -8.28 17.73 27.95
C ALA A 177 -9.07 16.42 27.90
N SER A 178 -10.41 16.51 27.91
CA SER A 178 -11.31 15.36 28.01
C SER A 178 -11.27 14.41 26.80
N ASP A 179 -10.78 14.91 25.66
CA ASP A 179 -10.73 14.23 24.36
C ASP A 179 -9.37 13.57 24.06
N ILE A 180 -8.38 13.66 24.96
CA ILE A 180 -7.02 13.14 24.72
C ILE A 180 -7.01 11.68 24.33
N THR A 181 -7.80 10.85 25.01
CA THR A 181 -7.85 9.40 24.74
C THR A 181 -8.36 9.12 23.32
N GLU A 182 -9.30 9.94 22.82
CA GLU A 182 -9.79 9.86 21.45
C GLU A 182 -8.70 10.28 20.46
N VAL A 183 -8.03 11.42 20.70
CA VAL A 183 -6.94 11.91 19.86
C VAL A 183 -5.77 10.90 19.81
N GLN A 184 -5.40 10.31 20.95
CA GLN A 184 -4.38 9.26 21.04
C GLN A 184 -4.76 8.04 20.19
N SER A 185 -6.00 7.58 20.32
CA SER A 185 -6.53 6.45 19.53
C SER A 185 -6.50 6.77 18.03
N TYR A 186 -6.86 8.00 17.66
CA TYR A 186 -6.83 8.45 16.27
C TYR A 186 -5.42 8.52 15.69
N ILE A 187 -4.43 9.01 16.46
CA ILE A 187 -3.02 9.00 16.05
C ILE A 187 -2.54 7.56 15.77
N VAL A 188 -2.95 6.58 16.57
CA VAL A 188 -2.59 5.16 16.32
C VAL A 188 -3.16 4.68 14.99
N VAL A 189 -4.41 5.00 14.68
CA VAL A 189 -5.04 4.67 13.38
C VAL A 189 -4.28 5.33 12.23
N LEU A 190 -3.94 6.62 12.36
CA LEU A 190 -3.17 7.37 11.37
C LEU A 190 -1.77 6.77 11.14
N LYS A 191 -1.07 6.41 12.21
CA LYS A 191 0.25 5.74 12.13
C LYS A 191 0.16 4.41 11.41
N ASN A 192 -0.82 3.58 11.74
CA ASN A 192 -1.04 2.29 11.06
C ASN A 192 -1.34 2.48 9.58
N ALA A 193 -2.12 3.50 9.21
CA ALA A 193 -2.41 3.82 7.81
C ALA A 193 -1.15 4.32 7.07
N ALA A 194 -0.33 5.15 7.71
CA ALA A 194 0.94 5.63 7.14
C ALA A 194 1.93 4.49 6.93
N GLU A 195 2.08 3.61 7.92
CA GLU A 195 2.98 2.45 7.83
C GLU A 195 2.54 1.49 6.70
N LYS A 196 1.24 1.19 6.59
CA LYS A 196 0.72 0.37 5.48
C LYS A 196 1.00 1.00 4.12
N ARG A 197 0.84 2.32 3.97
CA ARG A 197 1.16 3.03 2.72
C ARG A 197 2.65 2.95 2.41
N LYS A 198 3.51 3.16 3.41
CA LYS A 198 4.96 3.07 3.25
C LYS A 198 5.38 1.66 2.82
N GLN A 199 4.87 0.63 3.49
CA GLN A 199 5.12 -0.77 3.12
C GLN A 199 4.68 -1.08 1.70
N ALA A 200 3.53 -0.55 1.25
CA ALA A 200 3.09 -0.71 -0.13
C ALA A 200 4.06 -0.04 -1.12
N VAL A 201 4.47 1.21 -0.86
CA VAL A 201 5.45 1.94 -1.69
C VAL A 201 6.78 1.19 -1.77
N ASP A 202 7.30 0.73 -0.63
CA ASP A 202 8.55 -0.04 -0.56
C ASP A 202 8.41 -1.37 -1.34
N THR A 203 7.26 -2.02 -1.27
CA THR A 203 6.97 -3.25 -2.03
C THR A 203 7.03 -3.00 -3.53
N PHE A 204 6.40 -1.93 -4.02
CA PHE A 204 6.44 -1.58 -5.45
C PHE A 204 7.85 -1.22 -5.92
N LYS A 205 8.58 -0.43 -5.13
CA LYS A 205 9.97 -0.07 -5.46
C LYS A 205 10.86 -1.32 -5.54
N ASN A 206 10.76 -2.20 -4.55
CA ASN A 206 11.52 -3.45 -4.54
C ASN A 206 11.15 -4.37 -5.72
N ARG A 207 9.88 -4.36 -6.13
CA ARG A 207 9.43 -5.08 -7.33
C ARG A 207 10.07 -4.50 -8.58
N ASP A 208 10.04 -3.19 -8.78
CA ASP A 208 10.61 -2.55 -9.96
C ASP A 208 12.11 -2.88 -10.11
N ASP A 209 12.86 -2.83 -9.01
CA ASP A 209 14.26 -3.23 -8.97
C ASP A 209 14.45 -4.73 -9.31
N THR A 210 13.56 -5.59 -8.80
CA THR A 210 13.56 -7.03 -9.09
C THR A 210 13.29 -7.32 -10.56
N MET A 211 12.30 -6.67 -11.18
CA MET A 211 11.94 -6.85 -12.59
C MET A 211 13.08 -6.38 -13.49
N LYS A 212 13.63 -5.20 -13.21
CA LYS A 212 14.75 -4.64 -13.95
C LYS A 212 15.98 -5.55 -13.89
N LYS A 213 16.31 -6.07 -12.71
CA LYS A 213 17.41 -7.02 -12.52
C LYS A 213 17.17 -8.31 -13.33
N ALA A 214 15.97 -8.88 -13.26
CA ALA A 214 15.64 -10.11 -13.98
C ALA A 214 15.77 -9.94 -15.51
N LEU A 215 15.30 -8.83 -16.08
CA LEU A 215 15.45 -8.54 -17.51
C LEU A 215 16.91 -8.41 -17.94
N MET A 216 17.76 -7.81 -17.09
CA MET A 216 19.20 -7.68 -17.37
C MET A 216 19.92 -9.02 -17.32
N GLU A 217 19.65 -9.85 -16.31
CA GLU A 217 20.31 -11.14 -16.09
C GLU A 217 19.85 -12.21 -17.09
N GLN A 218 18.59 -12.16 -17.53
CA GLN A 218 17.99 -13.18 -18.39
C GLN A 218 17.99 -12.80 -19.88
N LYS A 219 18.87 -11.86 -20.28
CA LYS A 219 19.04 -11.38 -21.64
C LYS A 219 19.53 -12.50 -22.56
N GLY A 220 18.59 -13.29 -23.09
CA GLY A 220 18.83 -14.46 -23.94
C GLY A 220 17.99 -15.69 -23.59
N LYS A 221 17.36 -15.73 -22.41
CA LYS A 221 16.47 -16.83 -22.01
C LYS A 221 15.15 -16.80 -22.78
N TYR A 222 14.54 -15.62 -22.89
CA TYR A 222 13.20 -15.40 -23.46
C TYR A 222 13.21 -15.26 -24.99
N GLY A 223 13.72 -16.29 -25.68
CA GLY A 223 13.75 -16.37 -27.13
C GLY A 223 12.46 -16.91 -27.74
N SER A 224 12.37 -16.83 -29.06
CA SER A 224 11.38 -17.55 -29.87
C SER A 224 11.95 -18.89 -30.37
N VAL A 225 11.07 -19.76 -30.82
CA VAL A 225 11.41 -20.97 -31.58
C VAL A 225 10.82 -20.87 -32.98
N LEU A 226 11.56 -21.35 -33.98
CA LEU A 226 11.09 -21.42 -35.35
C LEU A 226 10.20 -22.65 -35.53
N VAL A 227 8.96 -22.43 -35.96
CA VAL A 227 8.07 -23.49 -36.43
C VAL A 227 8.13 -23.49 -37.97
N PRO A 228 8.67 -24.56 -38.60
CA PRO A 228 8.82 -24.59 -40.06
C PRO A 228 7.50 -24.53 -40.80
N ALA A 229 7.53 -23.98 -42.02
CA ALA A 229 6.41 -24.03 -42.93
C ALA A 229 6.03 -25.49 -43.24
N GLY A 230 4.75 -25.74 -43.49
CA GLY A 230 4.27 -27.06 -43.89
C GLY A 230 2.90 -27.41 -43.32
N GLU A 231 2.38 -28.54 -43.77
CA GLU A 231 1.11 -29.09 -43.30
C GLU A 231 1.22 -29.71 -41.92
N PHE A 232 0.17 -29.58 -41.12
CA PHE A 232 -0.04 -30.35 -39.90
C PHE A 232 -1.52 -30.77 -39.77
N VAL A 233 -1.77 -31.70 -38.86
CA VAL A 233 -3.12 -32.19 -38.54
C VAL A 233 -3.70 -31.32 -37.42
N MET A 234 -4.75 -30.55 -37.73
CA MET A 234 -5.47 -29.68 -36.80
C MET A 234 -6.81 -30.32 -36.40
N GLY A 235 -7.15 -30.24 -35.12
CA GLY A 235 -8.39 -30.81 -34.57
C GLY A 235 -8.31 -32.32 -34.34
N THR A 236 -9.46 -32.97 -34.17
CA THR A 236 -9.59 -34.42 -33.97
C THR A 236 -10.96 -34.95 -34.39
N ASN A 237 -11.00 -36.22 -34.76
CA ASN A 237 -12.23 -36.98 -34.99
C ASN A 237 -12.68 -37.79 -33.76
N GLU A 238 -11.89 -37.84 -32.68
CA GLU A 238 -12.18 -38.64 -31.48
C GLU A 238 -13.32 -38.06 -30.61
N ALA A 239 -13.61 -36.76 -30.71
CA ALA A 239 -14.63 -36.07 -29.92
C ALA A 239 -15.58 -35.27 -30.83
N ARG A 240 -16.90 -35.35 -30.59
CA ARG A 240 -17.90 -34.48 -31.24
C ARG A 240 -18.03 -33.17 -30.44
N GLU A 241 -16.97 -32.39 -30.45
CA GLU A 241 -16.89 -31.04 -29.85
C GLU A 241 -16.49 -30.02 -30.92
N ASP A 242 -16.17 -28.79 -30.51
CA ASP A 242 -15.63 -27.70 -31.33
C ASP A 242 -14.26 -28.00 -31.96
N THR A 243 -13.68 -29.18 -31.68
CA THR A 243 -12.42 -29.69 -32.22
C THR A 243 -12.58 -30.54 -33.49
N TYR A 244 -13.81 -30.82 -33.90
CA TYR A 244 -14.14 -31.58 -35.11
C TYR A 244 -14.36 -30.64 -36.32
N PRO A 245 -13.99 -31.04 -37.56
CA PRO A 245 -13.28 -32.27 -37.92
C PRO A 245 -11.76 -32.15 -37.78
N GLU A 246 -11.10 -33.31 -37.73
CA GLU A 246 -9.68 -33.36 -38.06
C GLU A 246 -9.47 -32.97 -39.53
N HIS A 247 -8.58 -32.03 -39.79
CA HIS A 247 -8.30 -31.52 -41.13
C HIS A 247 -6.83 -31.12 -41.31
N ARG A 248 -6.38 -31.04 -42.56
CA ARG A 248 -5.00 -30.62 -42.90
C ARG A 248 -4.95 -29.11 -43.07
N VAL A 249 -4.01 -28.49 -42.37
CA VAL A 249 -3.74 -27.05 -42.46
C VAL A 249 -2.27 -26.83 -42.81
N TYR A 250 -2.02 -26.07 -43.86
CA TYR A 250 -0.71 -25.53 -44.19
C TYR A 250 -0.49 -24.21 -43.45
N LEU A 251 0.63 -24.10 -42.74
CA LEU A 251 1.10 -22.83 -42.19
C LEU A 251 2.43 -22.45 -42.83
N ASP A 252 2.60 -21.16 -43.15
CA ASP A 252 3.91 -20.59 -43.43
C ASP A 252 4.82 -20.70 -42.20
N ALA A 253 6.13 -20.49 -42.38
CA ALA A 253 7.06 -20.50 -41.25
C ALA A 253 6.81 -19.28 -40.35
N PHE A 254 6.80 -19.51 -39.04
CA PHE A 254 6.63 -18.45 -38.05
C PHE A 254 7.54 -18.72 -36.85
N GLU A 255 7.82 -17.66 -36.11
CA GLU A 255 8.44 -17.74 -34.79
C GLU A 255 7.34 -17.65 -33.72
N ILE A 256 7.46 -18.43 -32.66
CA ILE A 256 6.59 -18.33 -31.48
C ILE A 256 7.44 -18.30 -30.23
N ASP A 257 7.02 -17.53 -29.23
CA ASP A 257 7.77 -17.40 -27.98
C ASP A 257 7.90 -18.76 -27.30
N ARG A 258 9.13 -19.06 -26.85
CA ARG A 258 9.47 -20.33 -26.18
C ARG A 258 8.68 -20.52 -24.89
N TYR A 259 8.37 -19.43 -24.21
CA TYR A 259 7.65 -19.35 -22.95
C TYR A 259 6.48 -18.39 -23.08
N GLU A 260 5.52 -18.46 -22.17
CA GLU A 260 4.57 -17.38 -21.93
C GLU A 260 5.30 -16.09 -21.58
N VAL A 261 4.68 -14.93 -21.88
CA VAL A 261 5.21 -13.63 -21.48
C VAL A 261 5.28 -13.56 -19.96
N THR A 262 6.43 -13.18 -19.41
CA THR A 262 6.61 -13.14 -17.95
C THR A 262 6.18 -11.81 -17.32
N ASN A 263 6.01 -11.80 -16.00
CA ASN A 263 5.78 -10.58 -15.23
C ASN A 263 6.87 -9.53 -15.46
N ALA A 264 8.14 -9.92 -15.55
CA ALA A 264 9.24 -8.98 -15.81
C ALA A 264 9.15 -8.35 -17.21
N GLN A 265 8.85 -9.16 -18.23
CA GLN A 265 8.65 -8.65 -19.59
C GLN A 265 7.44 -7.72 -19.67
N TYR A 266 6.33 -8.09 -19.06
CA TYR A 266 5.13 -7.26 -19.03
C TYR A 266 5.33 -5.96 -18.22
N TRP A 267 6.12 -6.00 -17.15
CA TRP A 267 6.51 -4.80 -16.41
C TRP A 267 7.25 -3.78 -17.29
N GLU A 268 8.14 -4.22 -18.18
CA GLU A 268 8.83 -3.32 -19.13
C GLU A 268 7.84 -2.59 -20.05
N PHE A 269 6.80 -3.31 -20.50
CA PHE A 269 5.70 -2.71 -21.25
C PHE A 269 4.91 -1.69 -20.42
N LEU A 270 4.62 -1.99 -19.15
CA LEU A 270 3.94 -1.04 -18.26
C LEU A 270 4.76 0.23 -18.03
N GLU A 271 6.09 0.12 -17.88
CA GLU A 271 6.96 1.29 -17.76
C GLU A 271 6.94 2.15 -19.04
N TYR A 272 6.90 1.51 -20.22
CA TYR A 272 6.68 2.21 -21.48
C TYR A 272 5.34 2.96 -21.50
N MET A 273 4.24 2.29 -21.12
CA MET A 273 2.91 2.90 -21.10
C MET A 273 2.82 4.05 -20.12
N LYS A 274 3.34 3.92 -18.90
CA LYS A 274 3.37 5.00 -17.90
C LYS A 274 4.13 6.23 -18.40
N LYS A 275 5.22 6.02 -19.15
CA LYS A 275 6.08 7.09 -19.64
C LYS A 275 5.51 7.80 -20.87
N THR A 276 4.90 7.05 -21.79
CA THR A 276 4.55 7.55 -23.12
C THR A 276 3.05 7.72 -23.32
N ASN A 277 2.24 6.94 -22.60
CA ASN A 277 0.81 6.79 -22.82
C ASN A 277 0.48 6.55 -24.32
N ASP A 278 1.33 5.79 -25.01
CA ASP A 278 1.20 5.52 -26.45
C ASP A 278 0.27 4.34 -26.73
N HIS A 279 -0.92 4.65 -27.24
CA HIS A 279 -1.94 3.68 -27.66
C HIS A 279 -1.97 3.45 -29.18
N SER A 280 -0.97 3.94 -29.94
CA SER A 280 -0.97 3.88 -31.40
C SER A 280 -0.97 2.47 -31.99
N LYS A 281 -0.54 1.48 -31.22
CA LYS A 281 -0.47 0.05 -31.59
C LYS A 281 -1.59 -0.80 -30.99
N CYS A 282 -2.46 -0.21 -30.19
CA CYS A 282 -3.54 -0.94 -29.53
C CYS A 282 -4.63 -1.36 -30.53
N PHE A 283 -5.41 -2.37 -30.17
CA PHE A 283 -6.47 -2.87 -31.04
C PHE A 283 -7.54 -1.80 -31.27
N LYS A 284 -7.98 -1.65 -32.52
CA LYS A 284 -9.06 -0.73 -32.87
C LYS A 284 -10.37 -1.20 -32.26
N GLY A 285 -10.86 -0.49 -31.25
CA GLY A 285 -12.07 -0.87 -30.50
C GLY A 285 -11.78 -1.40 -29.09
N GLU A 286 -10.55 -1.25 -28.59
CA GLU A 286 -10.28 -1.47 -27.17
C GLU A 286 -11.14 -0.55 -26.28
N PRO A 287 -11.43 -0.95 -25.02
CA PRO A 287 -12.12 -0.11 -24.06
C PRO A 287 -11.41 1.25 -23.85
N SER A 288 -12.19 2.33 -23.84
CA SER A 288 -11.66 3.69 -23.67
C SER A 288 -10.95 3.86 -22.33
N GLY A 289 -9.78 4.50 -22.34
CA GLY A 289 -9.02 4.87 -21.13
C GLY A 289 -8.31 3.71 -20.44
N LYS A 290 -8.12 2.58 -21.14
CA LYS A 290 -7.38 1.43 -20.62
C LYS A 290 -5.92 1.80 -20.39
N ASN A 291 -5.34 1.41 -19.25
CA ASN A 291 -3.95 1.70 -18.89
C ASN A 291 -3.05 0.45 -18.94
N HIS A 292 -3.59 -0.65 -19.46
CA HIS A 292 -3.00 -1.99 -19.56
C HIS A 292 -2.43 -2.61 -18.29
N THR A 293 -2.71 -2.03 -17.11
CA THR A 293 -2.23 -2.55 -15.84
C THR A 293 -3.04 -3.79 -15.47
N PRO A 294 -2.40 -4.95 -15.19
CA PRO A 294 -3.10 -6.15 -14.81
C PRO A 294 -3.94 -5.93 -13.56
N ARG A 295 -5.06 -6.65 -13.47
CA ARG A 295 -5.98 -6.49 -12.33
C ARG A 295 -5.32 -7.02 -11.05
N PHE A 296 -5.42 -6.23 -9.99
CA PHE A 296 -4.77 -6.50 -8.70
C PHE A 296 -3.24 -6.51 -8.80
N TRP A 297 -2.67 -5.54 -9.54
CA TRP A 297 -1.23 -5.42 -9.72
C TRP A 297 -0.47 -5.40 -8.39
N GLU A 298 -1.05 -4.88 -7.31
CA GLU A 298 -0.49 -4.90 -5.95
C GLU A 298 -0.20 -6.32 -5.40
N ASN A 299 -0.80 -7.36 -5.97
CA ASN A 299 -0.64 -8.74 -5.49
C ASN A 299 0.81 -9.25 -5.58
N GLU A 300 1.22 -10.04 -4.60
CA GLU A 300 2.57 -10.64 -4.52
C GLU A 300 2.91 -11.58 -5.69
N TYR A 301 1.90 -12.06 -6.42
CA TYR A 301 2.09 -12.78 -7.68
C TYR A 301 3.06 -12.04 -8.61
N TYR A 302 2.87 -10.72 -8.73
CA TYR A 302 3.68 -9.85 -9.57
C TYR A 302 5.04 -9.50 -8.97
N ASN A 303 5.39 -9.97 -7.77
CA ASN A 303 6.75 -9.88 -7.23
C ASN A 303 7.68 -10.95 -7.83
N ASN A 304 7.12 -11.97 -8.49
CA ASN A 304 7.88 -13.05 -9.11
C ASN A 304 8.13 -12.74 -10.60
N PRO A 305 9.37 -12.42 -11.01
CA PRO A 305 9.66 -11.95 -12.36
C PRO A 305 9.45 -13.01 -13.45
N ASP A 306 9.64 -14.28 -13.11
CA ASP A 306 9.57 -15.42 -14.05
C ASP A 306 8.19 -16.08 -14.12
N PHE A 307 7.21 -15.66 -13.32
CA PHE A 307 5.85 -16.16 -13.49
C PHE A 307 5.27 -15.65 -14.81
N PRO A 308 4.46 -16.47 -15.52
CA PRO A 308 3.70 -15.98 -16.67
C PRO A 308 2.83 -14.80 -16.22
N VAL A 309 2.69 -13.76 -17.02
CA VAL A 309 1.74 -12.69 -16.69
C VAL A 309 0.31 -13.21 -16.81
N ALA A 310 -0.53 -12.84 -15.85
CA ALA A 310 -1.95 -13.21 -15.81
C ALA A 310 -2.81 -12.05 -15.33
N ARG A 311 -4.14 -12.25 -15.28
CA ARG A 311 -5.16 -11.23 -14.96
C ARG A 311 -5.13 -10.03 -15.91
N ILE A 312 -4.83 -10.35 -17.16
CA ILE A 312 -4.93 -9.45 -18.30
C ILE A 312 -6.08 -9.92 -19.19
N ASP A 313 -6.62 -9.01 -19.98
CA ASP A 313 -7.60 -9.36 -21.02
C ASP A 313 -6.93 -9.53 -22.39
N TRP A 314 -7.72 -9.76 -23.44
CA TRP A 314 -7.18 -9.98 -24.78
C TRP A 314 -6.55 -8.71 -25.36
N TYR A 315 -7.11 -7.53 -25.04
CA TYR A 315 -6.60 -6.24 -25.52
C TYR A 315 -5.23 -5.90 -24.92
N ASP A 316 -5.02 -6.25 -23.64
CA ASP A 316 -3.71 -6.20 -22.98
C ASP A 316 -2.67 -7.06 -23.69
N ALA A 317 -3.02 -8.32 -23.97
CA ALA A 317 -2.14 -9.27 -24.66
C ALA A 317 -1.80 -8.77 -26.09
N TYR A 318 -2.79 -8.24 -26.80
CA TYR A 318 -2.61 -7.67 -28.14
C TYR A 318 -1.67 -6.45 -28.12
N ALA A 319 -1.93 -5.48 -27.22
CA ALA A 319 -1.15 -4.25 -27.10
C ALA A 319 0.31 -4.55 -26.76
N TYR A 320 0.56 -5.45 -25.80
CA TYR A 320 1.91 -5.91 -25.49
C TYR A 320 2.59 -6.53 -26.71
N ALA A 321 1.92 -7.46 -27.40
CA ALA A 321 2.52 -8.16 -28.52
C ALA A 321 2.93 -7.18 -29.63
N ALA A 322 2.06 -6.22 -29.96
CA ALA A 322 2.34 -5.18 -30.95
C ALA A 322 3.47 -4.22 -30.50
N TRP A 323 3.48 -3.82 -29.21
CA TRP A 323 4.56 -3.03 -28.63
C TRP A 323 5.92 -3.73 -28.77
N ALA A 324 5.97 -5.03 -28.46
CA ALA A 324 7.16 -5.88 -28.57
C ALA A 324 7.59 -6.17 -30.03
N GLY A 325 6.88 -5.63 -31.03
CA GLY A 325 7.16 -5.89 -32.45
C GLY A 325 6.81 -7.31 -32.89
N LYS A 326 5.83 -7.91 -32.23
CA LYS A 326 5.29 -9.25 -32.44
C LYS A 326 3.77 -9.16 -32.68
N ARG A 327 3.07 -10.30 -32.58
CA ARG A 327 1.61 -10.43 -32.61
C ARG A 327 1.19 -11.59 -31.70
N LEU A 328 -0.11 -11.76 -31.46
CA LEU A 328 -0.61 -13.02 -30.91
C LEU A 328 -0.49 -14.14 -31.96
N PRO A 329 -0.26 -15.41 -31.55
CA PRO A 329 -0.36 -16.54 -32.45
C PRO A 329 -1.80 -16.71 -32.93
N THR A 330 -1.98 -17.27 -34.12
CA THR A 330 -3.29 -17.82 -34.47
C THR A 330 -3.54 -19.11 -33.71
N GLU A 331 -4.79 -19.54 -33.59
CA GLU A 331 -5.15 -20.83 -33.00
C GLU A 331 -4.42 -21.98 -33.70
N ALA A 332 -4.35 -21.94 -35.03
CA ALA A 332 -3.64 -22.95 -35.82
C ALA A 332 -2.13 -22.94 -35.57
N GLU A 333 -1.52 -21.77 -35.49
CA GLU A 333 -0.09 -21.62 -35.16
C GLU A 333 0.21 -22.16 -33.77
N TRP A 334 -0.64 -21.83 -32.79
CA TRP A 334 -0.52 -22.32 -31.44
C TRP A 334 -0.63 -23.85 -31.40
N GLU A 335 -1.64 -24.43 -32.06
CA GLU A 335 -1.84 -25.87 -32.09
C GLU A 335 -0.66 -26.56 -32.77
N LYS A 336 -0.19 -26.09 -33.92
CA LYS A 336 1.01 -26.66 -34.56
C LYS A 336 2.22 -26.59 -33.64
N ALA A 337 2.46 -25.45 -32.99
CA ALA A 337 3.57 -25.26 -32.07
C ALA A 337 3.55 -26.24 -30.88
N ALA A 338 2.36 -26.59 -30.38
CA ALA A 338 2.18 -27.58 -29.31
C ALA A 338 2.22 -29.03 -29.83
N ARG A 339 1.51 -29.30 -30.93
CA ARG A 339 1.13 -30.63 -31.43
C ARG A 339 2.15 -31.25 -32.37
N GLY A 340 3.00 -30.46 -33.02
CA GLY A 340 3.84 -31.00 -34.10
C GLY A 340 3.02 -31.42 -35.31
N LEU A 341 3.51 -32.41 -36.06
CA LEU A 341 2.90 -32.86 -37.32
C LEU A 341 2.15 -34.19 -37.21
N ASP A 342 2.35 -34.91 -36.11
CA ASP A 342 1.93 -36.32 -35.93
C ASP A 342 0.60 -36.48 -35.17
N GLY A 343 -0.09 -35.38 -34.86
CA GLY A 343 -1.42 -35.41 -34.23
C GLY A 343 -1.42 -35.82 -32.75
N ARG A 344 -0.27 -35.74 -32.05
CA ARG A 344 -0.16 -36.16 -30.64
C ARG A 344 -1.11 -35.44 -29.69
N LYS A 345 -1.52 -36.13 -28.62
CA LYS A 345 -2.49 -35.61 -27.62
C LYS A 345 -1.93 -34.53 -26.71
N PHE A 346 -0.66 -34.61 -26.33
CA PHE A 346 0.05 -33.66 -25.45
C PHE A 346 1.34 -33.19 -26.13
N PRO A 347 1.93 -32.05 -25.73
CA PRO A 347 3.14 -31.55 -26.37
C PRO A 347 4.29 -32.58 -26.44
N TRP A 348 4.40 -33.40 -25.39
CA TRP A 348 5.41 -34.45 -25.24
C TRP A 348 5.04 -35.81 -25.84
N GLY A 349 3.81 -36.04 -26.31
CA GLY A 349 3.38 -37.33 -26.85
C GLY A 349 1.92 -37.67 -26.57
N ASN A 350 1.58 -38.96 -26.63
CA ASN A 350 0.20 -39.44 -26.46
C ASN A 350 -0.14 -39.87 -25.03
N GLU A 351 0.87 -40.25 -24.25
CA GLU A 351 0.69 -40.71 -22.88
C GLU A 351 0.59 -39.52 -21.91
N TRP A 352 -0.43 -39.56 -21.05
CA TRP A 352 -0.60 -38.58 -19.99
C TRP A 352 0.51 -38.71 -18.95
N ASP A 353 1.16 -37.60 -18.62
CA ASP A 353 2.20 -37.53 -17.59
C ASP A 353 2.05 -36.21 -16.81
N PRO A 354 1.56 -36.23 -15.56
CA PRO A 354 1.34 -35.03 -14.77
C PRO A 354 2.65 -34.33 -14.37
N ALA A 355 3.82 -34.98 -14.47
CA ALA A 355 5.11 -34.36 -14.17
C ALA A 355 5.60 -33.42 -15.28
N ARG A 356 4.93 -33.41 -16.43
CA ARG A 356 5.31 -32.64 -17.63
C ARG A 356 4.54 -31.34 -17.80
N CYS A 357 3.64 -31.00 -16.88
CA CYS A 357 2.88 -29.76 -16.93
C CYS A 357 2.60 -29.23 -15.54
N ASN A 358 2.21 -27.95 -15.44
CA ASN A 358 1.76 -27.37 -14.19
C ASN A 358 0.24 -27.41 -14.07
N LEU A 359 -0.28 -28.36 -13.29
CA LEU A 359 -1.69 -28.46 -12.85
C LEU A 359 -1.84 -28.44 -11.31
N SER A 360 -0.82 -27.95 -10.58
CA SER A 360 -0.80 -28.05 -9.11
C SER A 360 -1.69 -27.03 -8.40
N GLY A 361 -2.45 -26.21 -9.12
CA GLY A 361 -3.19 -25.10 -8.54
C GLY A 361 -2.32 -23.89 -8.20
N ASP A 362 -1.02 -24.03 -7.94
CA ASP A 362 -0.07 -22.94 -7.69
C ASP A 362 0.66 -22.45 -8.96
N PRO A 363 1.00 -21.15 -9.07
CA PRO A 363 1.79 -20.66 -10.18
C PRO A 363 3.25 -21.12 -10.07
N LYS A 364 3.91 -21.27 -11.22
CA LYS A 364 5.32 -21.65 -11.31
C LYS A 364 6.03 -20.74 -12.30
N PRO A 365 7.37 -20.57 -12.17
CA PRO A 365 8.17 -19.92 -13.20
C PRO A 365 7.97 -20.58 -14.57
N VAL A 366 7.95 -19.79 -15.63
CA VAL A 366 7.93 -20.34 -17.00
C VAL A 366 9.14 -21.25 -17.21
N GLY A 367 8.92 -22.36 -17.92
CA GLY A 367 9.95 -23.34 -18.19
C GLY A 367 10.24 -24.32 -17.05
N SER A 368 9.42 -24.35 -16.00
CA SER A 368 9.63 -25.26 -14.85
C SER A 368 9.55 -26.75 -15.23
N ASN A 369 8.88 -27.08 -16.35
CA ASN A 369 8.63 -28.46 -16.76
C ASN A 369 9.44 -28.81 -18.02
N GLU A 370 10.73 -29.12 -17.86
CA GLU A 370 11.65 -29.44 -18.97
C GLU A 370 11.15 -30.59 -19.86
N GLY A 371 10.57 -31.63 -19.24
CA GLY A 371 9.97 -32.77 -19.96
C GLY A 371 8.67 -32.44 -20.69
N GLY A 372 8.10 -31.26 -20.46
CA GLY A 372 6.84 -30.79 -21.03
C GLY A 372 6.94 -30.13 -22.40
N LYS A 373 8.16 -29.96 -22.92
CA LYS A 373 8.39 -29.29 -24.19
C LYS A 373 7.64 -29.92 -25.36
N SER A 374 7.13 -29.08 -26.24
CA SER A 374 6.68 -29.51 -27.57
C SER A 374 7.87 -29.93 -28.45
N VAL A 375 7.58 -30.55 -29.60
CA VAL A 375 8.61 -30.95 -30.59
C VAL A 375 9.44 -29.79 -31.12
N TYR A 376 8.89 -28.58 -31.08
CA TYR A 376 9.57 -27.36 -31.52
C TYR A 376 10.28 -26.64 -30.37
N GLY A 377 10.20 -27.17 -29.14
CA GLY A 377 10.85 -26.61 -27.96
C GLY A 377 10.04 -25.55 -27.23
N CYS A 378 8.74 -25.43 -27.48
CA CYS A 378 7.86 -24.56 -26.68
C CYS A 378 7.58 -25.20 -25.32
N TYR A 379 7.74 -24.44 -24.25
CA TYR A 379 7.42 -24.86 -22.89
C TYR A 379 5.99 -24.52 -22.53
N ASP A 380 5.45 -25.27 -21.56
CA ASP A 380 4.20 -24.96 -20.86
C ASP A 380 2.97 -24.78 -21.78
N MET A 381 3.02 -25.34 -23.00
CA MET A 381 1.87 -25.42 -23.93
C MET A 381 0.70 -26.25 -23.37
N ALA A 382 0.89 -26.91 -22.23
CA ALA A 382 -0.14 -27.64 -21.50
C ALA A 382 -0.07 -27.22 -20.02
N GLY A 383 -1.18 -26.69 -19.48
CA GLY A 383 -1.28 -26.22 -18.09
C GLY A 383 -0.74 -24.80 -17.91
N SER A 384 -0.22 -24.47 -16.72
CA SER A 384 0.28 -23.12 -16.39
C SER A 384 -0.82 -22.04 -16.47
N VAL A 385 -0.93 -21.32 -17.58
CA VAL A 385 -1.99 -20.35 -17.87
C VAL A 385 -2.64 -20.69 -19.21
N HIS A 386 -3.93 -20.41 -19.34
CA HIS A 386 -4.53 -20.38 -20.68
C HIS A 386 -3.86 -19.27 -21.48
N GLU A 387 -3.79 -19.43 -22.78
CA GLU A 387 -3.10 -18.47 -23.66
C GLU A 387 -4.03 -17.89 -24.70
N TRP A 388 -4.15 -16.55 -24.72
CA TRP A 388 -4.88 -15.82 -25.74
C TRP A 388 -4.31 -16.05 -27.15
N CYS A 389 -5.19 -16.35 -28.10
CA CYS A 389 -4.90 -16.38 -29.54
C CYS A 389 -5.53 -15.17 -30.25
N ALA A 390 -5.07 -14.88 -31.47
CA ALA A 390 -5.60 -13.78 -32.28
C ALA A 390 -7.05 -14.02 -32.73
N ASP A 391 -7.44 -15.27 -32.95
CA ASP A 391 -8.67 -15.69 -33.60
C ASP A 391 -9.92 -15.35 -32.78
N TRP A 392 -10.96 -14.90 -33.48
CA TRP A 392 -12.31 -15.02 -32.95
C TRP A 392 -12.70 -16.49 -32.87
N TYR A 393 -13.55 -16.83 -31.90
CA TYR A 393 -14.00 -18.20 -31.68
C TYR A 393 -15.35 -18.43 -32.36
N LEU A 394 -15.41 -19.52 -33.13
CA LEU A 394 -16.62 -20.15 -33.63
C LEU A 394 -16.44 -21.67 -33.51
N ASP A 395 -17.44 -22.34 -32.97
CA ASP A 395 -17.43 -23.79 -32.67
C ASP A 395 -17.40 -24.63 -33.96
N THR A 396 -18.09 -24.18 -35.01
CA THR A 396 -18.12 -24.84 -36.33
C THR A 396 -16.97 -24.44 -37.26
N TYR A 397 -16.07 -23.52 -36.86
CA TYR A 397 -15.08 -22.95 -37.79
C TYR A 397 -14.24 -24.00 -38.53
N TYR A 398 -13.91 -25.12 -37.88
CA TYR A 398 -13.09 -26.18 -38.48
C TYR A 398 -13.75 -26.85 -39.70
N THR A 399 -15.08 -26.80 -39.85
CA THR A 399 -15.75 -27.39 -41.04
C THR A 399 -15.56 -26.56 -42.30
N GLU A 400 -15.25 -25.28 -42.15
CA GLU A 400 -15.15 -24.31 -43.26
C GLU A 400 -13.79 -23.58 -43.29
N ALA A 401 -12.87 -23.95 -42.38
CA ALA A 401 -11.58 -23.30 -42.25
C ALA A 401 -10.77 -23.41 -43.56
N PRO A 402 -10.15 -22.31 -44.03
CA PRO A 402 -9.28 -22.37 -45.19
C PRO A 402 -8.06 -23.25 -44.88
N SER A 403 -7.63 -24.03 -45.87
CA SER A 403 -6.52 -24.98 -45.72
C SER A 403 -5.15 -24.32 -45.57
N LYS A 404 -5.02 -23.01 -45.79
CA LYS A 404 -3.76 -22.27 -45.70
C LYS A 404 -3.88 -21.07 -44.76
N ASN A 405 -3.04 -21.01 -43.74
CA ASN A 405 -2.93 -19.91 -42.77
C ASN A 405 -4.28 -19.41 -42.20
N PRO A 406 -5.17 -20.29 -41.67
CA PRO A 406 -6.44 -19.87 -41.10
C PRO A 406 -6.23 -18.88 -39.94
N LYS A 407 -7.10 -17.86 -39.89
CA LYS A 407 -7.06 -16.74 -38.92
C LYS A 407 -8.33 -16.64 -38.05
N GLY A 408 -9.20 -17.64 -38.10
CA GLY A 408 -10.52 -17.61 -37.49
C GLY A 408 -11.56 -16.86 -38.35
N PRO A 409 -12.82 -16.80 -37.91
CA PRO A 409 -13.84 -15.95 -38.52
C PRO A 409 -13.48 -14.46 -38.39
N GLU A 410 -14.06 -13.63 -39.27
CA GLU A 410 -13.77 -12.19 -39.33
C GLU A 410 -14.20 -11.43 -38.06
N ASP A 411 -15.30 -11.87 -37.45
CA ASP A 411 -15.85 -11.33 -36.20
C ASP A 411 -16.30 -12.43 -35.23
N GLY A 412 -16.67 -12.03 -34.01
CA GLY A 412 -17.17 -12.93 -33.00
C GLY A 412 -17.39 -12.25 -31.65
N LEU A 413 -17.99 -13.00 -30.72
CA LEU A 413 -18.24 -12.52 -29.35
C LEU A 413 -17.10 -12.89 -28.39
N ARG A 414 -16.29 -13.90 -28.73
CA ARG A 414 -15.28 -14.50 -27.86
C ARG A 414 -13.99 -14.73 -28.63
N ARG A 415 -12.85 -14.57 -27.98
CA ARG A 415 -11.53 -14.89 -28.53
C ARG A 415 -11.10 -16.28 -28.09
N VAL A 416 -10.33 -16.96 -28.94
CA VAL A 416 -9.80 -18.29 -28.63
C VAL A 416 -8.77 -18.22 -27.50
N ILE A 417 -8.82 -19.19 -26.60
CA ILE A 417 -7.77 -19.49 -25.62
C ILE A 417 -7.36 -20.96 -25.70
N ARG A 418 -6.08 -21.24 -25.45
CA ARG A 418 -5.48 -22.57 -25.64
C ARG A 418 -4.68 -23.04 -24.42
N GLY A 419 -4.30 -24.32 -24.40
CA GLY A 419 -3.34 -24.92 -23.45
C GLY A 419 -3.88 -25.36 -22.10
N GLY A 420 -5.03 -24.84 -21.70
CA GLY A 420 -5.53 -25.03 -20.34
C GLY A 420 -4.73 -24.21 -19.32
N SER A 421 -4.93 -24.46 -18.03
CA SER A 421 -4.24 -23.71 -16.96
C SER A 421 -3.90 -24.61 -15.79
N ARG A 422 -3.23 -24.07 -14.76
CA ARG A 422 -2.95 -24.77 -13.50
C ARG A 422 -4.16 -25.30 -12.73
N PHE A 423 -5.38 -24.94 -13.15
CA PHE A 423 -6.65 -25.43 -12.59
C PHE A 423 -7.40 -26.40 -13.52
N SER A 424 -6.84 -26.67 -14.70
CA SER A 424 -7.47 -27.54 -15.70
C SER A 424 -7.33 -29.01 -15.33
N GLN A 425 -8.23 -29.82 -15.89
CA GLN A 425 -8.16 -31.28 -15.86
C GLN A 425 -7.29 -31.82 -17.02
N PRO A 426 -6.78 -33.06 -16.95
CA PRO A 426 -5.89 -33.62 -17.97
C PRO A 426 -6.44 -33.58 -19.40
N PHE A 427 -7.74 -33.80 -19.59
CA PHE A 427 -8.35 -33.74 -20.93
C PHE A 427 -8.45 -32.32 -21.49
N GLN A 428 -8.36 -31.29 -20.64
CA GLN A 428 -8.46 -29.87 -21.03
C GLN A 428 -7.11 -29.24 -21.41
N VAL A 429 -6.00 -29.99 -21.27
CA VAL A 429 -4.65 -29.54 -21.64
C VAL A 429 -4.09 -30.30 -22.84
N ARG A 430 -4.97 -30.98 -23.58
CA ARG A 430 -4.57 -31.62 -24.84
C ARG A 430 -4.27 -30.55 -25.88
N THR A 431 -3.37 -30.88 -26.80
CA THR A 431 -2.87 -29.95 -27.82
C THR A 431 -3.97 -29.42 -28.74
N ASN A 432 -5.07 -30.18 -28.92
CA ASN A 432 -6.23 -29.81 -29.72
C ASN A 432 -7.36 -29.15 -28.94
N THR A 433 -7.35 -29.17 -27.60
CA THR A 433 -8.46 -28.60 -26.81
C THR A 433 -8.60 -27.11 -27.10
N ARG A 434 -9.81 -26.72 -27.48
CA ARG A 434 -10.21 -25.33 -27.67
C ARG A 434 -11.00 -24.86 -26.46
N LYS A 435 -10.84 -23.58 -26.14
CA LYS A 435 -11.77 -22.83 -25.31
C LYS A 435 -11.82 -21.40 -25.86
N SER A 436 -12.73 -20.61 -25.31
CA SER A 436 -12.82 -19.19 -25.64
C SER A 436 -13.24 -18.39 -24.44
N GLU A 437 -12.97 -17.09 -24.45
CA GLU A 437 -13.45 -16.12 -23.47
C GLU A 437 -13.84 -14.80 -24.12
N GLN A 438 -14.65 -14.01 -23.41
CA GLN A 438 -14.92 -12.63 -23.84
C GLN A 438 -13.61 -11.82 -23.84
N PRO A 439 -13.37 -10.94 -24.84
CA PRO A 439 -12.08 -10.30 -25.02
C PRO A 439 -11.68 -9.33 -23.88
N ASP A 440 -12.65 -8.86 -23.08
CA ASP A 440 -12.47 -8.00 -21.90
C ASP A 440 -12.40 -8.78 -20.57
N LEU A 441 -12.55 -10.11 -20.63
CA LEU A 441 -12.44 -10.98 -19.47
C LEU A 441 -10.97 -11.18 -19.09
N PHE A 442 -10.71 -11.21 -17.79
CA PHE A 442 -9.43 -11.59 -17.21
C PHE A 442 -9.66 -12.61 -16.09
N ASN A 443 -8.68 -13.48 -15.84
CA ASN A 443 -8.71 -14.35 -14.66
C ASN A 443 -7.29 -14.68 -14.16
N VAL A 444 -7.22 -15.39 -13.03
CA VAL A 444 -5.97 -15.64 -12.29
C VAL A 444 -5.04 -16.70 -12.92
N ALA A 445 -5.40 -17.27 -14.06
CA ALA A 445 -4.58 -18.19 -14.84
C ALA A 445 -4.89 -18.10 -16.35
N LEU A 446 -5.02 -16.87 -16.85
CA LEU A 446 -5.15 -16.53 -18.25
C LEU A 446 -4.11 -15.46 -18.59
N GLY A 447 -3.20 -15.83 -19.48
CA GLY A 447 -2.08 -15.05 -19.98
C GLY A 447 -1.94 -15.24 -21.48
N PHE A 448 -0.71 -15.23 -21.99
CA PHE A 448 -0.44 -15.34 -23.42
C PHE A 448 1.04 -15.57 -23.72
N ARG A 449 1.31 -15.93 -24.97
CA ARG A 449 2.63 -15.86 -25.60
C ARG A 449 2.52 -15.14 -26.94
N CYS A 450 3.62 -14.64 -27.46
CA CYS A 450 3.63 -13.95 -28.76
C CYS A 450 4.10 -14.88 -29.88
N ALA A 451 3.79 -14.49 -31.12
CA ALA A 451 4.30 -15.03 -32.35
C ALA A 451 4.75 -13.91 -33.31
N LYS A 452 5.50 -14.28 -34.35
CA LYS A 452 6.02 -13.35 -35.35
C LYS A 452 6.19 -14.04 -36.69
N ASP A 453 5.85 -13.33 -37.77
CA ASP A 453 6.06 -13.83 -39.13
C ASP A 453 7.56 -13.89 -39.47
N VAL A 454 7.99 -14.96 -40.15
CA VAL A 454 9.34 -15.04 -40.70
C VAL A 454 9.34 -14.36 -42.06
N LYS A 455 10.16 -13.32 -42.24
CA LYS A 455 10.34 -12.71 -43.57
C LYS A 455 10.94 -13.76 -44.51
N ALA A 456 10.30 -13.99 -45.64
CA ALA A 456 10.91 -14.74 -46.74
C ALA A 456 12.23 -14.05 -47.11
N LYS A 457 13.32 -14.82 -47.15
CA LYS A 457 14.63 -14.35 -47.63
C LYS A 457 14.64 -14.21 -49.14
#